data_AF-A0A8T1ATR4-F1
#
_entry.id   AF-A0A8T1ATR4-F1
#
_cell.length_a   1.000
_cell.length_b   1.000
_cell.length_c   1.000
_cell.angle_alpha   90.00
_cell.angle_beta   90.00
_cell.angle_gamma   90.00
#
_symmetry.space_group_name_H-M   'P 1'
#
loop_
_entity.id
_entity.type
_entity.pdbx_description
1 polymer ?
#
loop_
_entity_poly.entity_id
_entity_poly.type
_entity_poly.pdbx_seq_one_letter_code
_entity_poly.pdbx_strand_id
1 'polypeptide(L)'
;MEFLEEEGVEVLEWTPRSPDLHPIENLWSILTRRVYKNGRQFNSLAELRTAIEYAWESIEHKIVRSLIDSMPRRCQEVIEKNGNKTHH
;
A
#
# COMPACT_ATOMS: atom_id res chain seq x y z
N MET A 1 18.75 -9.63 8.54
CA MET A 1 19.14 -8.34 7.93
C MET A 1 20.41 -8.47 7.10
N GLU A 2 21.25 -9.49 7.36
CA GLU A 2 22.43 -9.86 6.56
C GLU A 2 22.24 -9.68 5.05
N PHE A 3 21.22 -10.28 4.42
CA PHE A 3 20.94 -10.05 2.99
C PHE A 3 20.71 -8.57 2.61
N LEU A 4 19.93 -7.81 3.38
CA LEU A 4 19.65 -6.40 3.08
C LEU A 4 20.90 -5.52 3.31
N GLU A 5 21.71 -5.87 4.31
CA GLU A 5 22.99 -5.21 4.59
C GLU A 5 24.02 -5.50 3.48
N GLU A 6 24.10 -6.74 3.00
CA GLU A 6 24.93 -7.15 1.86
C GLU A 6 24.54 -6.44 0.56
N GLU A 7 23.23 -6.27 0.32
CA GLU A 7 22.70 -5.52 -0.84
C GLU A 7 22.74 -3.99 -0.66
N GLY A 8 23.24 -3.50 0.48
CA GLY A 8 23.36 -2.06 0.76
C GLY A 8 22.02 -1.33 0.87
N VAL A 9 20.96 -2.04 1.26
CA VAL A 9 19.61 -1.50 1.43
C VAL A 9 19.46 -0.87 2.80
N GLU A 10 19.17 0.44 2.84
CA GLU A 10 18.81 1.13 4.08
C GLU A 10 17.39 0.72 4.52
N VAL A 11 17.30 0.13 5.72
CA VAL A 11 16.03 -0.31 6.30
C VAL A 11 15.51 0.77 7.24
N LEU A 12 14.29 1.25 6.96
CA LEU A 12 13.61 2.21 7.83
C LEU A 12 13.20 1.56 9.15
N GLU A 13 13.50 2.22 10.27
CA GLU A 13 12.94 1.84 11.58
C GLU A 13 11.41 1.99 11.57
N TRP A 14 10.70 0.91 11.90
CA TRP A 14 9.25 0.88 11.79
C TRP A 14 8.58 0.53 13.12
N THR A 15 7.52 1.25 13.46
CA THR A 15 6.74 1.00 14.66
C THR A 15 5.78 -0.18 14.47
N PRO A 16 5.61 -1.05 15.48
CA PRO A 16 4.66 -2.15 15.39
C PRO A 16 3.22 -1.61 15.28
N ARG A 17 2.32 -2.40 14.67
CA ARG A 17 0.87 -2.12 14.59
C ARG A 17 0.50 -0.77 13.95
N SER A 18 1.29 -0.28 13.00
CA SER A 18 1.06 0.99 12.31
C SER A 18 0.70 0.83 10.82
N PRO A 19 -0.39 0.09 10.48
CA PRO A 19 -0.77 -0.11 9.07
C PRO A 19 -1.25 1.18 8.40
N ASP A 20 -1.76 2.13 9.17
CA ASP A 20 -2.19 3.45 8.72
C ASP A 20 -1.01 4.32 8.24
N LEU A 21 0.19 4.05 8.75
CA LEU A 21 1.43 4.62 8.24
C LEU A 21 1.97 3.91 7.00
N HIS A 22 1.44 2.75 6.60
CA HIS A 22 1.99 1.98 5.49
C HIS A 22 1.23 2.28 4.18
N PRO A 23 1.80 3.05 3.22
CA PRO A 23 1.05 3.52 2.05
C PRO A 23 0.55 2.39 1.14
N ILE A 24 1.19 1.22 1.20
CA ILE A 24 0.79 0.06 0.39
C ILE A 24 -0.62 -0.43 0.76
N GLU A 25 -1.09 -0.21 2.00
CA GLU A 25 -2.45 -0.61 2.41
C GLU A 25 -3.51 0.09 1.57
N ASN A 26 -3.30 1.37 1.27
CA ASN A 26 -4.19 2.10 0.37
C ASN A 26 -4.03 1.64 -1.08
N LEU A 27 -2.81 1.26 -1.50
CA LEU A 27 -2.57 0.69 -2.83
C LEU A 27 -3.31 -0.66 -3.01
N TRP A 28 -3.29 -1.54 -2.01
CA TRP A 28 -4.06 -2.78 -2.00
C TRP A 28 -5.55 -2.53 -2.07
N SER A 29 -6.03 -1.51 -1.37
CA SER A 29 -7.42 -1.07 -1.44
C SER A 29 -7.81 -0.60 -2.86
N ILE A 30 -6.93 0.15 -3.54
CA ILE A 30 -7.12 0.60 -4.93
C ILE A 30 -7.13 -0.60 -5.89
N LEU A 31 -6.15 -1.50 -5.76
CA LEU A 31 -6.05 -2.70 -6.59
C LEU A 31 -7.31 -3.56 -6.45
N THR A 32 -7.73 -3.85 -5.22
CA THR A 32 -8.92 -4.67 -4.94
C THR A 32 -10.18 -4.05 -5.54
N ARG A 33 -10.38 -2.72 -5.42
CA ARG A 33 -11.52 -2.03 -6.05
C ARG A 33 -11.52 -2.12 -7.57
N ARG A 34 -10.34 -2.16 -8.21
CA ARG A 34 -10.22 -2.31 -9.67
C ARG A 34 -10.51 -3.74 -10.11
N VAL A 35 -9.97 -4.73 -9.40
CA VAL A 35 -10.18 -6.16 -9.68
C VAL A 35 -11.67 -6.52 -9.60
N TYR A 36 -12.35 -6.09 -8.52
CA TYR A 36 -13.75 -6.40 -8.26
C TYR A 36 -14.73 -5.30 -8.71
N LYS A 37 -14.31 -4.44 -9.64
CA LYS A 37 -15.12 -3.33 -10.15
C LYS A 37 -16.49 -3.83 -10.60
N ASN A 38 -17.55 -3.10 -10.24
CA ASN A 38 -18.94 -3.44 -10.56
C ASN A 38 -19.40 -4.81 -10.02
N GLY A 39 -18.78 -5.30 -8.94
CA GLY A 39 -19.14 -6.58 -8.33
C GLY A 39 -18.69 -7.81 -9.11
N ARG A 40 -17.76 -7.65 -10.06
CA ARG A 40 -17.19 -8.76 -10.85
C ARG A 40 -16.74 -9.91 -9.95
N GLN A 41 -17.15 -11.13 -10.29
CA GLN A 41 -16.71 -12.38 -9.65
C GLN A 41 -15.83 -13.18 -10.61
N PHE A 42 -15.07 -14.13 -10.06
CA PHE A 42 -14.14 -14.97 -10.81
C PHE A 42 -14.43 -16.44 -10.52
N ASN A 43 -14.39 -17.28 -11.56
CA ASN A 43 -14.70 -18.71 -11.43
C ASN A 43 -13.44 -19.59 -11.39
N SER A 44 -12.26 -18.99 -11.58
CA SER A 44 -10.99 -19.69 -11.49
C SER A 44 -9.86 -18.80 -10.96
N LEU A 45 -8.83 -19.45 -10.42
CA LEU A 45 -7.61 -18.77 -9.99
C LEU A 45 -6.89 -18.08 -11.17
N ALA A 46 -6.93 -18.67 -12.36
CA ALA A 46 -6.27 -18.12 -13.55
C ALA A 46 -6.93 -16.80 -14.00
N GLU A 47 -8.26 -16.74 -13.99
CA GLU A 47 -9.00 -15.50 -14.30
C GLU A 47 -8.72 -14.40 -13.28
N LEU A 48 -8.75 -14.74 -11.98
CA LEU A 48 -8.47 -13.79 -10.91
C LEU A 48 -7.04 -13.25 -11.03
N ARG A 49 -6.05 -14.13 -11.26
CA ARG A 49 -4.66 -13.73 -11.45
C ARG A 49 -4.49 -12.77 -12.61
N THR A 50 -5.06 -13.09 -13.77
CA THR A 50 -5.01 -12.23 -14.96
C THR A 50 -5.62 -10.86 -14.68
N ALA A 51 -6.73 -10.82 -13.93
CA ALA A 51 -7.38 -9.55 -13.57
C ALA A 51 -6.57 -8.74 -12.56
N ILE A 52 -5.87 -9.38 -11.62
CA ILE A 52 -4.94 -8.71 -10.69
C ILE A 52 -3.77 -8.09 -11.47
N GLU A 53 -3.14 -8.85 -12.37
CA GLU A 53 -2.02 -8.39 -13.21
C GLU A 53 -2.45 -7.17 -14.05
N TYR A 54 -3.58 -7.25 -14.76
CA TYR A 54 -4.13 -6.13 -15.52
C TYR A 54 -4.47 -4.92 -14.63
N ALA A 55 -5.11 -5.15 -13.48
CA ALA A 55 -5.46 -4.09 -12.56
C ALA A 55 -4.21 -3.40 -12.00
N TRP A 56 -3.14 -4.15 -11.73
CA TRP A 56 -1.86 -3.63 -11.27
C TRP A 56 -1.18 -2.77 -12.33
N GLU A 57 -1.05 -3.27 -13.56
CA GLU A 57 -0.46 -2.53 -14.68
C GLU A 57 -1.21 -1.24 -15.01
N SER A 58 -2.53 -1.21 -14.77
CA SER A 58 -3.35 -0.01 -14.96
C SER A 58 -3.12 1.08 -13.90
N ILE A 59 -2.40 0.80 -12.80
CA ILE A 59 -2.17 1.79 -11.73
C ILE A 59 -1.13 2.79 -12.20
N GLU A 60 -1.60 4.00 -12.50
CA GLU A 60 -0.72 5.11 -12.87
C GLU A 60 0.26 5.44 -11.74
N HIS A 61 1.54 5.63 -12.07
CA HIS A 61 2.57 6.01 -11.11
C HIS A 61 2.24 7.29 -10.31
N LYS A 62 1.41 8.19 -10.86
CA LYS A 62 0.94 9.38 -10.14
C LYS A 62 0.16 9.04 -8.87
N ILE A 63 -0.58 7.92 -8.88
CA ILE A 63 -1.33 7.44 -7.72
C ILE A 63 -0.34 6.95 -6.67
N VAL A 64 0.65 6.14 -7.06
CA VAL A 64 1.70 5.66 -6.15
C VAL A 64 2.47 6.82 -5.52
N ARG A 65 2.88 7.80 -6.33
CA ARG A 65 3.54 9.03 -5.83
C ARG A 65 2.67 9.76 -4.82
N SER A 66 1.38 9.96 -5.11
CA SER A 66 0.47 10.64 -4.18
C SER A 66 0.34 9.93 -2.81
N LEU A 67 0.46 8.60 -2.78
CA LEU A 67 0.46 7.83 -1.54
C LEU A 67 1.76 8.03 -0.76
N ILE A 68 2.90 8.05 -1.44
CA ILE A 68 4.21 8.35 -0.83
C ILE A 68 4.24 9.80 -0.30
N ASP A 69 3.82 10.77 -1.12
CA ASP A 69 3.77 12.19 -0.78
C ASP A 69 2.82 12.49 0.38
N SER A 70 1.93 11.55 0.73
CA SER A 70 1.05 11.67 1.90
C SER A 70 1.76 11.40 3.23
N MET A 71 2.91 10.71 3.23
CA MET A 71 3.58 10.24 4.44
C MET A 71 3.90 11.32 5.48
N PRO A 72 4.44 12.50 5.10
CA PRO A 72 4.70 13.56 6.08
C PRO A 72 3.44 13.95 6.88
N ARG A 73 2.28 13.98 6.21
CA ARG A 73 1.00 14.29 6.86
C ARG A 73 0.55 13.18 7.81
N ARG A 74 0.75 11.90 7.43
CA ARG A 74 0.40 10.76 8.29
C ARG A 74 1.24 10.77 9.57
N CYS A 75 2.55 10.98 9.42
CA CYS A 75 3.46 11.06 10.55
C CYS A 75 3.09 12.23 11.48
N GLN A 76 2.77 13.40 10.90
CA GLN A 76 2.31 14.56 11.66
C GLN A 76 1.04 14.24 12.47
N GLU A 77 0.06 13.55 11.87
CA GLU A 77 -1.17 13.18 12.57
C GLU A 77 -0.92 12.17 13.70
N VAL A 78 -0.02 11.20 13.52
CA VAL A 78 0.39 10.29 14.61
C VAL A 78 0.97 11.06 15.78
N ILE A 79 1.81 12.07 15.51
CA ILE A 79 2.39 12.93 16.55
C ILE A 79 1.29 13.70 17.28
N GLU A 80 0.38 14.34 16.54
CA GLU A 80 -0.75 15.09 17.11
C GLU A 80 -1.68 14.21 17.94
N LYS A 81 -1.82 12.93 17.55
CA LYS A 81 -2.61 11.92 18.25
C LYS A 81 -1.85 11.18 19.35
N ASN A 82 -0.62 11.59 19.67
CA ASN A 82 0.24 10.96 20.68
C ASN A 82 0.42 9.45 20.45
N GLY A 83 0.67 9.05 19.20
CA GLY A 83 0.87 7.64 18.83
C GLY A 83 -0.42 6.86 18.55
N ASN A 84 -1.60 7.48 18.67
CA ASN A 84 -2.88 6.82 18.35
C ASN A 84 -3.16 6.82 16.83
N LYS A 85 -4.11 5.97 16.44
CA LYS A 85 -4.50 5.70 15.05
C LYS A 85 -4.89 6.98 14.28
N THR A 86 -4.34 7.12 13.07
CA THR A 86 -4.72 8.16 12.10
C THR A 86 -6.03 7.85 11.38
N HIS A 87 -6.52 8.76 10.55
CA HIS A 87 -7.68 8.51 9.68
C HIS A 87 -7.34 7.74 8.40
N HIS A 88 -6.07 7.38 8.19
CA HIS A 88 -5.55 6.73 6.99
C HIS A 88 -5.74 5.20 6.95
#